data_AF-A0A916TMU9-F1
#
_entry.id   AF-A0A916TMU9-F1
#
_cell.length_a   1.000
_cell.length_b   1.000
_cell.length_c   1.000
_cell.angle_alpha   90.00
_cell.angle_beta   90.00
_cell.angle_gamma   90.00
#
_symmetry.space_group_name_H-M   'P 1'
#
loop_
_entity.id
_entity.type
_entity.pdbx_description
1 polymer ?
#
loop_
_entity_poly.entity_id
_entity_poly.type
_entity_poly.pdbx_seq_one_letter_code
_entity_poly.pdbx_strand_id
1 'polypeptide(L)'
;MVVVIIMGVVDVGWTLYQRVLAPPRYILTIPDILGVFGAFMAVLIAIEIFINITIYLREDVIHVKIVIATALMAVARKVIILDMEKVEPLELFGLALLVFAASGAYWLVHKTPVFTLNIPTKEMGAKKDQEKL
;
A
#
# COMPACT_ATOMS: atom_id res chain seq x y z
N MET A 1 1.05 -6.18 13.22
CA MET A 1 1.43 -5.13 12.25
C MET A 1 2.21 -3.99 12.90
N VAL A 2 1.73 -3.39 13.99
CA VAL A 2 2.47 -2.34 14.71
C VAL A 2 3.91 -2.75 15.07
N VAL A 3 4.10 -3.94 15.65
CA VAL A 3 5.44 -4.48 15.96
C VAL A 3 6.32 -4.59 14.71
N VAL A 4 5.77 -5.03 13.57
CA VAL A 4 6.50 -5.14 12.30
C VAL A 4 6.95 -3.77 11.80
N ILE A 5 6.10 -2.75 11.90
CA ILE A 5 6.44 -1.37 11.53
C ILE A 5 7.55 -0.84 12.44
N ILE A 6 7.45 -1.02 13.75
CA ILE A 6 8.47 -0.57 14.71
C ILE A 6 9.81 -1.27 14.40
N MET A 7 9.79 -2.59 14.21
CA MET A 7 10.99 -3.36 13.85
C MET A 7 11.57 -2.88 12.51
N GLY A 8 10.73 -2.57 11.53
CA GLY A 8 11.17 -2.02 10.25
C GLY A 8 11.84 -0.65 10.40
N VAL A 9 11.31 0.24 11.25
CA VAL A 9 11.95 1.54 11.53
C VAL A 9 13.31 1.34 12.20
N VAL A 10 13.40 0.43 13.17
CA VAL A 10 14.68 0.08 13.81
C VAL A 10 15.67 -0.48 12.78
N ASP A 11 15.21 -1.36 11.89
CA ASP A 11 16.04 -1.97 10.83
C ASP A 11 16.56 -0.92 9.83
N VAL A 12 15.75 0.07 9.47
CA VAL A 12 16.19 1.20 8.63
C VAL A 12 17.28 2.01 9.34
N GLY A 13 17.07 2.35 10.62
CA GLY A 13 18.06 3.08 11.41
C GLY A 13 19.37 2.30 11.56
N TRP A 14 19.26 0.99 11.78
CA TRP A 14 20.40 0.07 11.87
C TRP A 14 21.15 -0.04 10.54
N THR A 15 20.43 -0.19 9.43
CA THR A 15 21.01 -0.23 8.08
C THR A 15 21.74 1.07 7.76
N LEU A 16 21.15 2.22 8.08
CA LEU A 16 21.80 3.52 7.89
C LEU A 16 23.07 3.63 8.74
N TYR A 17 23.02 3.22 10.00
CA TYR A 17 24.17 3.22 10.89
C TYR A 17 25.32 2.37 10.34
N GLN A 18 25.03 1.15 9.87
CA GLN A 18 26.02 0.27 9.27
C GLN A 18 26.65 0.87 8.01
N ARG A 19 25.84 1.48 7.13
CA ARG A 19 26.34 2.07 5.88
C ARG A 19 27.19 3.33 6.10
N VAL A 20 26.87 4.15 7.11
CA VAL A 20 27.68 5.34 7.44
C VAL A 20 29.06 4.97 8.00
N LEU A 21 29.14 3.85 8.73
CA LEU A 21 30.40 3.38 9.34
C LEU A 21 31.23 2.48 8.41
N ALA A 22 30.64 2.00 7.31
CA ALA A 22 31.36 1.26 6.29
C ALA A 22 32.45 2.14 5.63
N PRO A 23 33.61 1.58 5.22
CA PRO A 23 34.61 2.33 4.46
C PRO A 23 34.11 2.61 3.04
N PRO A 24 34.25 3.83 2.46
CA PRO A 24 34.77 5.09 3.00
C PRO A 24 33.83 5.72 4.05
N ARG A 25 34.35 5.88 5.27
CA ARG A 25 33.54 6.31 6.42
C ARG A 25 32.91 7.69 6.19
N TYR A 26 31.67 7.84 6.63
CA TYR A 26 30.88 9.07 6.54
C TYR A 26 30.51 9.53 5.12
N ILE A 27 30.74 8.69 4.10
CA ILE A 27 30.33 8.97 2.73
C ILE A 27 29.33 7.89 2.30
N LEU A 28 28.08 8.31 2.04
CA LEU A 28 27.08 7.42 1.46
C LEU A 28 27.23 7.44 -0.06
N THR A 29 27.56 6.29 -0.64
CA THR A 29 27.59 6.14 -2.11
C THR A 29 26.17 6.05 -2.67
N ILE A 30 25.99 6.26 -3.98
CA ILE A 30 24.66 6.13 -4.61
C ILE A 30 24.02 4.75 -4.34
N PRO A 31 24.73 3.62 -4.46
CA PRO A 31 24.20 2.31 -4.08
C PRO A 31 23.77 2.23 -2.60
N ASP A 32 24.47 2.92 -1.70
CA ASP A 32 24.12 2.97 -0.29
C ASP A 32 22.83 3.76 -0.04
N ILE A 33 22.71 4.90 -0.68
CA ILE A 33 21.50 5.75 -0.62
C ILE A 33 20.29 4.97 -1.16
N LEU A 34 20.43 4.33 -2.32
CA LEU A 34 19.36 3.51 -2.90
C LEU A 34 19.00 2.32 -2.00
N GLY A 35 19.98 1.73 -1.33
CA GLY A 35 19.74 0.68 -0.33
C GLY A 35 18.97 1.16 0.89
N VAL A 36 19.32 2.33 1.46
CA VAL A 36 18.59 2.94 2.59
C VAL A 36 17.18 3.33 2.17
N PHE A 37 17.02 3.93 0.98
CA PHE A 37 15.68 4.22 0.45
C PHE A 37 14.88 2.94 0.25
N GLY A 38 15.48 1.85 -0.26
CA GLY A 38 14.81 0.55 -0.36
C GLY A 38 14.26 0.04 0.98
N ALA A 39 15.06 0.15 2.06
CA ALA A 39 14.62 -0.23 3.40
C ALA A 39 13.48 0.70 3.91
N PHE A 40 13.63 2.02 3.71
CA PHE A 40 12.60 3.00 4.07
C PHE A 40 11.28 2.76 3.34
N MET A 41 11.36 2.44 2.06
CA MET A 41 10.23 2.08 1.21
C MET A 41 9.46 0.88 1.74
N ALA A 42 10.15 -0.15 2.23
CA ALA A 42 9.52 -1.32 2.83
C ALA A 42 8.70 -0.95 4.08
N VAL A 43 9.23 -0.05 4.93
CA VAL A 43 8.52 0.46 6.10
C VAL A 43 7.28 1.25 5.68
N LEU A 44 7.40 2.12 4.68
CA LEU A 44 6.25 2.89 4.21
C LEU A 44 5.14 1.98 3.64
N ILE A 45 5.50 0.92 2.90
CA ILE A 45 4.51 -0.06 2.43
C ILE A 45 3.77 -0.71 3.60
N ALA A 46 4.49 -1.08 4.68
CA ALA A 46 3.88 -1.67 5.87
C ALA A 46 2.91 -0.70 6.57
N ILE A 47 3.26 0.58 6.68
CA ILE A 47 2.40 1.63 7.24
C ILE A 47 1.15 1.82 6.37
N GLU A 48 1.33 1.86 5.05
CA GLU A 48 0.25 2.11 4.09
C GLU A 48 -0.78 0.97 4.07
N ILE A 49 -0.31 -0.29 4.15
CA ILE A 49 -1.18 -1.46 4.34
C ILE A 49 -1.91 -1.40 5.70
N PHE A 50 -1.22 -1.02 6.77
CA PHE A 50 -1.83 -0.92 8.10
C PHE A 50 -2.98 0.09 8.15
N ILE A 51 -2.82 1.24 7.48
CA ILE A 51 -3.87 2.26 7.34
C ILE A 51 -5.06 1.69 6.56
N ASN A 52 -4.82 1.04 5.43
CA ASN A 52 -5.89 0.42 4.63
C ASN A 52 -6.69 -0.63 5.42
N ILE A 53 -6.02 -1.48 6.21
CA ILE A 53 -6.69 -2.47 7.07
C ILE A 53 -7.48 -1.77 8.18
N THR A 54 -6.94 -0.72 8.78
CA THR A 54 -7.63 0.01 9.86
C THR A 54 -8.90 0.68 9.36
N ILE A 55 -8.87 1.26 8.16
CA ILE A 55 -10.05 1.86 7.50
C ILE A 55 -11.10 0.77 7.23
N TYR A 56 -10.67 -0.38 6.69
CA TYR A 56 -11.56 -1.52 6.47
C TYR A 56 -12.29 -1.97 7.75
N LEU A 57 -11.56 -2.10 8.86
CA LEU A 57 -12.11 -2.54 10.14
C LEU A 57 -12.99 -1.50 10.84
N ARG A 58 -12.83 -0.21 10.53
CA ARG A 58 -13.61 0.87 11.16
C ARG A 58 -14.93 1.11 10.46
N GLU A 59 -14.94 1.02 9.14
CA GLU A 59 -16.09 1.47 8.34
C GLU A 59 -16.90 0.30 7.76
N ASP A 60 -16.52 -0.96 8.04
CA ASP A 60 -17.13 -2.20 7.52
C ASP A 60 -17.34 -2.23 6.00
N VAL A 61 -16.68 -1.31 5.28
CA VAL A 61 -16.76 -1.12 3.84
C VAL A 61 -15.35 -1.02 3.29
N ILE A 62 -15.05 -1.88 2.32
CA ILE A 62 -13.78 -1.84 1.61
C ILE A 62 -13.79 -0.63 0.68
N HIS A 63 -13.03 0.41 1.04
CA HIS A 63 -12.77 1.55 0.18
C HIS A 63 -11.79 1.17 -0.93
N VAL A 64 -12.25 0.36 -1.90
CA VAL A 64 -11.43 -0.17 -3.00
C VAL A 64 -10.71 0.95 -3.76
N LYS A 65 -11.31 2.14 -3.87
CA LYS A 65 -10.70 3.34 -4.45
C LYS A 65 -9.43 3.77 -3.72
N ILE A 66 -9.44 3.80 -2.39
CA ILE A 66 -8.30 4.18 -1.56
C ILE A 66 -7.21 3.10 -1.60
N VAL A 67 -7.60 1.83 -1.58
CA VAL A 67 -6.67 0.70 -1.64
C VAL A 67 -5.93 0.65 -2.98
N ILE A 68 -6.62 0.86 -4.11
CA ILE A 68 -5.96 0.88 -5.42
C ILE A 68 -5.10 2.15 -5.58
N ALA A 69 -5.55 3.30 -5.07
CA ALA A 69 -4.76 4.53 -5.09
C ALA A 69 -3.44 4.39 -4.30
N THR A 70 -3.49 3.77 -3.13
CA THR A 70 -2.30 3.48 -2.31
C THR A 70 -1.39 2.44 -2.98
N ALA A 71 -1.94 1.43 -3.65
CA ALA A 71 -1.14 0.50 -4.45
C ALA A 71 -0.40 1.20 -5.59
N LEU A 72 -1.07 2.10 -6.32
CA LEU A 72 -0.44 2.93 -7.36
C LEU A 72 0.64 3.85 -6.80
N MET A 73 0.39 4.49 -5.67
CA MET A 73 1.37 5.32 -4.98
C MET A 73 2.61 4.51 -4.58
N ALA A 74 2.42 3.30 -4.05
CA ALA A 74 3.52 2.41 -3.67
C ALA A 74 4.37 1.99 -4.88
N VAL A 75 3.74 1.64 -6.01
CA VAL A 75 4.46 1.32 -7.25
C VAL A 75 5.23 2.53 -7.78
N ALA A 76 4.60 3.71 -7.85
CA ALA A 76 5.26 4.93 -8.29
C ALA A 76 6.50 5.23 -7.42
N ARG A 77 6.37 5.08 -6.10
CA ARG A 77 7.45 5.32 -5.16
C ARG A 77 8.57 4.25 -5.28
N LYS A 78 8.25 3.01 -5.72
CA LYS A 78 9.24 1.97 -6.07
C LYS A 78 9.99 2.27 -7.38
N VAL A 79 9.33 2.88 -8.36
CA VAL A 79 9.97 3.31 -9.63
C VAL A 79 11.00 4.42 -9.38
N ILE A 80 10.71 5.36 -8.47
CA ILE A 80 11.61 6.48 -8.13
C ILE A 80 12.96 5.99 -7.58
N ILE A 81 12.96 4.89 -6.82
CA ILE A 81 14.17 4.35 -6.18
C ILE A 81 14.90 3.29 -7.03
N LEU A 82 14.48 3.10 -8.29
CA LEU A 82 15.01 2.07 -9.17
C LEU A 82 16.43 2.43 -9.63
N ASP A 83 17.33 1.44 -9.57
CA ASP A 83 18.71 1.56 -10.06
C ASP A 83 18.79 1.05 -11.51
N MET A 84 18.85 1.97 -12.48
CA MET A 84 18.85 1.62 -13.91
C MET A 84 20.10 0.85 -14.34
N GLU A 85 21.19 0.88 -13.56
CA GLU A 85 22.41 0.14 -13.88
C GLU A 85 22.28 -1.36 -13.58
N LYS A 86 21.35 -1.73 -12.68
CA LYS A 86 21.16 -3.11 -12.24
C LYS A 86 19.93 -3.80 -12.80
N VAL A 87 19.11 -3.07 -13.56
CA VAL A 87 17.81 -3.54 -14.04
C VAL A 87 17.93 -4.00 -15.48
N GLU A 88 17.53 -5.24 -15.74
CA GLU A 88 17.49 -5.75 -17.10
C GLU A 88 16.36 -5.07 -17.89
N PRO A 89 16.51 -4.88 -19.22
CA PRO A 89 15.46 -4.29 -20.05
C PRO A 89 14.11 -5.00 -19.90
N LEU A 90 14.11 -6.33 -19.75
CA LEU A 90 12.89 -7.11 -19.58
C LEU A 90 12.17 -6.78 -18.26
N GLU A 91 12.91 -6.57 -17.18
CA GLU A 91 12.35 -6.17 -15.88
C GLU A 91 11.73 -4.76 -15.97
N LEU A 92 12.37 -3.84 -16.69
CA LEU A 92 11.85 -2.50 -16.92
C LEU A 92 10.52 -2.53 -17.72
N PHE A 93 10.44 -3.36 -18.75
CA PHE A 93 9.19 -3.58 -19.48
C PHE A 93 8.10 -4.22 -18.59
N GLY A 94 8.47 -5.18 -17.74
CA GLY A 94 7.56 -5.76 -16.75
C GLY A 94 7.01 -4.71 -15.78
N LEU A 95 7.86 -3.79 -15.30
CA LEU A 95 7.46 -2.69 -14.43
C LEU A 95 6.53 -1.70 -15.14
N ALA A 96 6.82 -1.35 -16.40
CA ALA A 96 5.94 -0.51 -17.21
C ALA A 96 4.56 -1.15 -17.42
N LEU A 97 4.52 -2.45 -17.72
CA LEU A 97 3.27 -3.21 -17.86
C LEU A 97 2.49 -3.24 -16.54
N LEU A 98 3.17 -3.46 -15.41
CA LEU A 98 2.56 -3.44 -14.07
C LEU A 98 1.93 -2.08 -13.76
N VAL A 99 2.66 -0.99 -14.00
CA VAL A 99 2.16 0.39 -13.81
C VAL A 99 0.95 0.64 -14.70
N PHE A 100 1.00 0.21 -15.96
CA PHE A 100 -0.09 0.38 -16.90
C PHE A 100 -1.34 -0.41 -16.47
N ALA A 101 -1.18 -1.67 -16.09
CA ALA A 101 -2.27 -2.51 -15.60
C ALA A 101 -2.91 -1.96 -14.32
N ALA A 102 -2.09 -1.52 -13.35
CA ALA A 102 -2.58 -0.90 -12.12
C ALA A 102 -3.32 0.42 -12.40
N SER A 103 -2.83 1.22 -13.33
CA SER A 103 -3.46 2.48 -13.74
C SER A 103 -4.81 2.23 -14.42
N GLY A 104 -4.89 1.20 -15.28
CA GLY A 104 -6.13 0.75 -15.90
C GLY A 104 -7.15 0.25 -14.87
N ALA A 105 -6.71 -0.53 -13.89
CA ALA A 105 -7.57 -0.98 -12.79
C ALA A 105 -8.15 0.19 -11.98
N TYR A 106 -7.32 1.19 -11.64
CA TYR A 106 -7.78 2.40 -10.97
C TYR A 106 -8.80 3.17 -11.79
N TRP A 107 -8.54 3.35 -13.09
CA TRP A 107 -9.46 4.03 -14.00
C TRP A 107 -10.82 3.33 -14.07
N LEU A 108 -10.83 1.99 -14.18
CA LEU A 108 -12.06 1.21 -14.25
C LEU A 108 -12.88 1.32 -12.95
N VAL A 109 -12.23 1.16 -11.79
CA VAL A 109 -12.90 1.28 -10.48
C VAL A 109 -13.38 2.71 -10.22
N HIS A 110 -12.66 3.71 -10.71
CA HIS A 110 -13.10 5.10 -10.60
C HIS A 110 -14.37 5.38 -11.42
N LYS A 111 -14.51 4.75 -12.61
CA LYS A 111 -15.67 4.91 -13.49
C LYS A 111 -16.90 4.09 -13.10
N THR A 112 -16.72 3.05 -12.29
CA THR A 112 -17.85 2.20 -11.90
C THR A 112 -18.67 2.90 -10.81
N PRO A 113 -20.00 3.07 -10.97
CA PRO A 113 -20.84 3.56 -9.88
C PRO A 113 -20.71 2.59 -8.71
N VAL A 114 -20.66 3.13 -7.48
CA VAL A 114 -20.55 2.33 -6.26
C VAL A 114 -21.65 1.29 -6.28
N PHE A 115 -21.28 0.00 -6.38
CA PHE A 115 -22.23 -1.09 -6.30
C PHE A 115 -22.68 -1.20 -4.84
N THR A 116 -23.62 -0.35 -4.43
CA THR A 116 -24.36 -0.52 -3.19
C THR A 116 -25.22 -1.76 -3.36
N LEU A 117 -24.73 -2.88 -2.85
CA LEU A 117 -25.50 -4.10 -2.73
C LEU A 117 -26.59 -3.80 -1.68
N ASN A 118 -27.78 -3.42 -2.15
CA ASN A 118 -28.95 -3.24 -1.31
C ASN A 118 -29.35 -4.61 -0.78
N ILE A 119 -28.75 -5.03 0.33
CA ILE A 119 -29.15 -6.23 1.06
C ILE A 119 -30.60 -5.97 1.49
N PRO A 120 -31.60 -6.72 1.00
CA PRO A 120 -32.93 -6.61 1.53
C PRO A 120 -32.85 -7.05 3.00
N THR A 121 -32.92 -6.08 3.92
CA THR A 121 -33.27 -6.37 5.30
C THR A 121 -34.65 -6.98 5.23
N LYS A 122 -34.69 -8.32 5.28
CA LYS A 122 -35.91 -9.09 5.39
C LYS A 122 -36.60 -8.53 6.62
N GLU A 123 -37.65 -7.74 6.42
CA GLU A 123 -38.54 -7.37 7.51
C GLU A 123 -38.96 -8.69 8.15
N MET A 124 -38.38 -8.97 9.32
CA MET A 124 -38.90 -10.00 10.20
C MET A 124 -40.26 -9.47 10.61
N GLY A 125 -41.28 -9.90 9.86
CA GLY A 125 -42.67 -9.62 10.16
C GLY A 125 -42.98 -10.08 11.58
N ALA A 126 -43.04 -9.13 12.50
CA ALA A 126 -43.81 -9.26 13.73
C ALA A 126 -45.18 -8.63 13.43
N LYS A 127 -46.01 -9.41 12.75
CA LYS A 127 -47.44 -9.17 12.63
C LYS A 127 -48.05 -9.36 14.03
N LYS A 128 -48.63 -8.30 14.59
CA LYS A 128 -49.72 -8.22 15.60
C LYS A 128 -49.79 -6.73 16.00
N ASP A 129 -50.75 -5.90 15.60
CA ASP A 129 -52.19 -6.14 15.41
C ASP A 129 -52.77 -7.06 16.49
N GLN A 130 -52.51 -6.73 17.77
CA GLN A 130 -53.38 -7.00 18.93
C GLN A 130 -52.92 -6.16 20.13
N GLU A 131 -53.20 -4.85 20.14
CA GLU A 131 -53.50 -4.11 21.38
C GLU A 131 -54.14 -2.75 21.01
N LYS A 132 -55.29 -2.84 20.36
CA LYS A 132 -56.35 -1.84 20.53
C LYS A 132 -57.45 -2.52 21.30
N LEU A 133 -57.48 -2.30 22.61
CA LEU A 133 -58.67 -2.23 23.46
C LEU A 133 -58.29 -1.47 24.73
#